data_AF-A0A2M7ICJ3-F1
#
_entry.id   AF-A0A2M7ICJ3-F1
#
_cell.length_a   1.000
_cell.length_b   1.000
_cell.length_c   1.000
_cell.angle_alpha   90.00
_cell.angle_beta   90.00
_cell.angle_gamma   90.00
#
_symmetry.space_group_name_H-M   'P 1'
#
loop_
_entity.id
_entity.type
_entity.pdbx_description
1 polymer ?
#
loop_
_entity_poly.entity_id
_entity_poly.type
_entity_poly.pdbx_seq_one_letter_code
_entity_poly.pdbx_strand_id
1 'polypeptide(L)'
;MTVIKSEFSLALNQVATERGISSDDVISSIEQAIIAAYKKEYSKEEEEIKAKVNQDTGEAKLFKDDKDITPPGFGRIAAQTAKQVILQKIREAEKKTVASHYLSQVGTLVKGRIIRYDGYSASIDIGKAEAILPKEEQMNNYKYQVNDSLIVYLKEISNDKFDNPRIIVSHSHPKLIEELFKREVPEIASGAIEIKKIVREPGERAKIAVASSQSGVDPVGACV
;
A
#
# COMPACT_ATOMS: atom_id res chain seq x y z
N MET A 1 -30.72 0.95 31.50
CA MET A 1 -30.22 -0.43 31.39
C MET A 1 -28.79 -0.31 30.89
N THR A 2 -27.81 -0.52 31.76
CA THR A 2 -26.39 -0.38 31.41
C THR A 2 -26.05 -1.52 30.48
N VAL A 3 -25.82 -1.23 29.19
CA VAL A 3 -25.34 -2.23 28.24
C VAL A 3 -23.97 -2.65 28.72
N ILE A 4 -23.87 -3.84 29.32
CA ILE A 4 -22.60 -4.46 29.68
C ILE A 4 -21.94 -4.78 28.35
N LYS A 5 -21.10 -3.86 27.87
CA LYS A 5 -20.30 -4.06 26.66
C LYS A 5 -19.48 -5.33 26.88
N SER A 6 -19.69 -6.33 26.04
CA SER A 6 -18.96 -7.59 26.16
C SER A 6 -17.47 -7.39 25.87
N GLU A 7 -16.63 -8.31 26.38
CA GLU A 7 -15.20 -8.39 26.05
C GLU A 7 -14.94 -8.37 24.54
N PHE A 8 -15.81 -9.02 23.76
CA PHE A 8 -15.71 -9.02 22.29
C PHE A 8 -15.94 -7.62 21.69
N SER A 9 -17.01 -6.96 22.11
CA SER A 9 -17.33 -5.60 21.63
C SER A 9 -16.25 -4.59 22.02
N LEU A 10 -15.66 -4.71 23.21
CA LEU A 10 -14.58 -3.83 23.68
C LEU A 10 -13.29 -4.08 22.89
N ALA A 11 -12.89 -5.34 22.73
CA ALA A 11 -11.70 -5.69 21.95
C ALA A 11 -11.82 -5.28 20.48
N LEU A 12 -12.99 -5.52 19.87
CA LEU A 12 -13.24 -5.11 18.48
C LEU A 12 -13.18 -3.59 18.32
N ASN A 13 -13.86 -2.85 19.21
CA ASN A 13 -13.85 -1.39 19.17
C ASN A 13 -12.45 -0.83 19.40
N GLN A 14 -11.67 -1.41 20.31
CA GLN A 14 -10.30 -0.99 20.57
C GLN A 14 -9.42 -1.17 19.32
N VAL A 15 -9.41 -2.38 18.74
CA VAL A 15 -8.62 -2.69 17.56
C VAL A 15 -9.04 -1.86 16.35
N ALA A 16 -10.35 -1.63 16.18
CA ALA A 16 -10.88 -0.80 15.11
C ALA A 16 -10.46 0.68 15.28
N THR A 17 -10.61 1.23 16.49
CA THR A 17 -10.28 2.64 16.79
C THR A 17 -8.79 2.92 16.65
N GLU A 18 -7.92 2.05 17.17
CA GLU A 18 -6.46 2.20 17.06
C GLU A 18 -5.97 2.28 15.60
N ARG A 19 -6.73 1.70 14.67
CA ARG A 19 -6.37 1.62 13.24
C ARG A 19 -7.24 2.50 12.35
N GLY A 20 -8.11 3.32 12.93
CA GLY A 20 -9.00 4.24 12.21
C GLY A 20 -10.08 3.54 11.37
N ILE A 21 -10.54 2.36 11.80
CA ILE A 21 -11.59 1.56 11.14
C ILE A 21 -12.87 1.66 11.97
N SER A 22 -14.05 1.71 11.33
CA SER A 22 -15.33 1.57 12.04
C SER A 22 -15.57 0.10 12.43
N SER A 23 -16.05 -0.14 13.64
CA SER A 23 -16.48 -1.48 14.08
C SER A 23 -17.55 -2.07 13.17
N ASP A 24 -18.44 -1.22 12.64
CA ASP A 24 -19.55 -1.63 11.78
C ASP A 24 -19.07 -2.11 10.40
N ASP A 25 -18.03 -1.46 9.86
CA ASP A 25 -17.39 -1.87 8.62
C ASP A 25 -16.70 -3.23 8.77
N VAL A 26 -16.13 -3.51 9.94
CA VAL A 26 -15.52 -4.81 10.24
C VAL A 26 -16.59 -5.89 10.34
N ILE A 27 -17.70 -5.63 11.04
CA ILE A 27 -18.79 -6.59 11.21
C ILE A 27 -19.45 -6.94 9.88
N SER A 28 -19.78 -5.94 9.06
CA SER A 28 -20.35 -6.16 7.72
C SER A 28 -19.41 -6.98 6.83
N SER A 29 -18.10 -6.74 6.92
CA SER A 29 -17.10 -7.54 6.21
C SER A 29 -17.03 -8.98 6.71
N ILE A 30 -17.16 -9.20 8.02
CA ILE A 30 -17.21 -10.54 8.61
C ILE A 30 -18.46 -11.28 8.13
N GLU A 31 -19.63 -10.63 8.14
CA GLU A 31 -20.89 -11.21 7.66
C GLU A 31 -20.79 -11.65 6.20
N GLN A 32 -20.26 -10.79 5.31
CA GLN A 32 -20.05 -11.13 3.90
C GLN A 32 -19.10 -12.32 3.73
N ALA A 33 -18.00 -12.35 4.49
CA ALA A 33 -17.04 -13.44 4.42
C ALA A 33 -17.61 -14.76 4.97
N ILE A 34 -18.45 -14.70 6.00
CA ILE A 34 -19.14 -15.87 6.54
C ILE A 34 -20.13 -16.44 5.51
N ILE A 35 -20.89 -15.59 4.80
CA ILE A 35 -21.75 -16.02 3.70
C ILE A 35 -20.93 -16.72 2.62
N ALA A 36 -19.79 -16.13 2.22
CA ALA A 36 -18.90 -16.72 1.22
C ALA A 36 -18.32 -18.07 1.67
N ALA A 37 -17.93 -18.20 2.95
CA ALA A 37 -17.44 -19.45 3.53
C ALA A 37 -18.53 -20.53 3.54
N TYR A 38 -19.75 -20.17 3.93
CA TYR A 38 -20.88 -21.09 3.92
C TYR A 38 -21.21 -21.59 2.51
N LYS A 39 -21.29 -20.69 1.51
CA LYS A 39 -21.52 -21.06 0.10
C LYS A 39 -20.44 -22.01 -0.41
N LYS A 40 -19.17 -21.78 -0.03
CA LYS A 40 -18.07 -22.65 -0.46
C LYS A 40 -18.21 -24.09 0.08
N GLU A 41 -18.72 -24.25 1.31
CA GLU A 41 -18.67 -25.53 2.02
C GLU A 41 -19.99 -26.32 1.97
N TYR A 42 -21.14 -25.65 1.88
CA TYR A 42 -22.45 -26.28 2.03
C TYR A 42 -23.39 -26.12 0.81
N SER A 43 -23.23 -25.10 -0.04
CA SER A 43 -24.17 -24.92 -1.18
C SER A 43 -23.55 -24.18 -2.37
N LYS A 44 -23.65 -24.80 -3.57
CA LYS A 44 -23.24 -24.19 -4.85
C LYS A 44 -24.33 -23.31 -5.49
N GLU A 45 -25.51 -23.21 -4.89
CA GLU A 45 -26.63 -22.45 -5.45
C GLU A 45 -26.53 -20.95 -5.09
N GLU A 46 -26.96 -20.09 -6.03
CA GLU A 46 -27.06 -18.64 -5.84
C GLU A 46 -28.29 -18.27 -4.99
N GLU A 47 -28.34 -18.79 -3.77
CA GLU A 47 -29.39 -18.42 -2.83
C GLU A 47 -29.01 -17.14 -2.07
N GLU A 48 -30.01 -16.30 -1.79
CA GLU A 48 -29.86 -15.13 -0.93
C GLU A 48 -29.78 -15.57 0.54
N ILE A 49 -28.56 -15.55 1.08
CA ILE A 49 -28.27 -15.90 2.46
C ILE A 49 -27.85 -14.64 3.19
N LYS A 50 -28.37 -14.43 4.39
CA LYS A 50 -28.00 -13.33 5.28
C LYS A 50 -27.23 -13.86 6.47
N ALA A 51 -26.04 -13.34 6.72
CA ALA A 51 -25.35 -13.55 7.98
C ALA A 51 -25.69 -12.42 8.94
N LYS A 52 -25.81 -12.75 10.23
CA LYS A 52 -25.84 -11.78 11.33
C LYS A 52 -24.83 -12.17 12.37
N VAL A 53 -23.97 -11.22 12.74
CA VAL A 53 -23.04 -11.38 13.85
C VAL A 53 -23.53 -10.56 15.04
N ASN A 54 -23.74 -11.22 16.18
CA ASN A 54 -24.09 -10.53 17.40
C ASN A 54 -22.87 -9.77 17.95
N GLN A 55 -22.99 -8.46 18.10
CA GLN A 55 -21.89 -7.59 18.56
C GLN A 55 -21.50 -7.82 20.03
N ASP A 56 -22.41 -8.35 20.84
CA ASP A 56 -22.17 -8.64 22.25
C ASP A 56 -21.61 -10.04 22.43
N THR A 57 -22.17 -11.06 21.79
CA THR A 57 -21.73 -12.45 22.01
C THR A 57 -20.68 -12.93 21.01
N GLY A 58 -20.52 -12.26 19.87
CA GLY A 58 -19.70 -12.72 18.75
C GLY A 58 -20.33 -13.92 18.02
N GLU A 59 -21.54 -14.34 18.39
CA GLU A 59 -22.23 -15.45 17.73
C GLU A 59 -22.64 -15.08 16.31
N ALA A 60 -22.27 -15.93 15.36
CA ALA A 60 -22.67 -15.81 13.96
C ALA A 60 -23.84 -16.74 13.66
N LYS A 61 -24.92 -16.19 13.09
CA LYS A 61 -26.08 -16.93 12.61
C LYS A 61 -26.33 -16.68 11.13
N LEU A 62 -26.78 -17.71 10.44
CA LEU A 62 -27.12 -17.68 9.03
C LEU A 62 -28.63 -17.82 8.85
N PHE A 63 -29.21 -16.95 8.04
CA PHE A 63 -30.63 -16.93 7.74
C PHE A 63 -30.86 -17.08 6.23
N LYS A 64 -31.82 -17.92 5.89
CA LYS A 64 -32.40 -18.06 4.55
C LYS A 64 -33.91 -17.91 4.67
N ASP A 65 -34.51 -16.97 3.94
CA ASP A 65 -35.94 -16.64 4.05
C ASP A 65 -36.42 -16.51 5.51
N ASP A 66 -35.62 -15.80 6.32
CA ASP A 66 -35.81 -15.60 7.77
C ASP A 66 -35.80 -16.88 8.64
N LYS A 67 -35.43 -18.04 8.09
CA LYS A 67 -35.18 -19.28 8.83
C LYS A 67 -33.70 -19.43 9.14
N ASP A 68 -33.40 -19.78 10.39
CA ASP A 68 -32.03 -20.11 10.82
C ASP A 68 -31.61 -21.43 10.16
N ILE A 69 -30.55 -21.36 9.36
CA ILE A 69 -29.96 -22.49 8.63
C ILE A 69 -28.56 -22.83 9.12
N THR A 70 -28.15 -22.29 10.27
CA THR A 70 -26.78 -22.43 10.77
C THR A 70 -26.46 -23.90 11.07
N PRO A 71 -25.48 -24.51 10.39
CA PRO A 71 -25.12 -25.90 10.65
C PRO A 71 -24.49 -26.07 12.05
N PRO A 72 -24.66 -27.24 12.69
CA PRO A 72 -23.99 -27.53 13.95
C PRO A 72 -22.46 -27.50 13.75
N GLY A 73 -21.76 -26.77 14.62
CA GLY A 73 -20.29 -26.61 14.56
C GLY A 73 -19.78 -25.51 13.62
N PHE A 74 -20.67 -24.85 12.86
CA PHE A 74 -20.28 -23.75 11.95
C PHE A 74 -19.64 -22.56 12.67
N GLY A 75 -19.90 -22.38 13.97
CA GLY A 75 -19.29 -21.35 14.80
C GLY A 75 -17.75 -21.35 14.76
N ARG A 76 -17.10 -22.53 14.61
CA ARG A 76 -15.64 -22.60 14.49
C ARG A 76 -15.15 -22.02 13.16
N ILE A 77 -15.84 -22.32 12.07
CA ILE A 77 -15.54 -21.81 10.73
C ILE A 77 -15.75 -20.29 10.72
N ALA A 78 -16.87 -19.83 11.28
CA ALA A 78 -17.18 -18.42 11.41
C ALA A 78 -16.11 -17.66 12.21
N ALA A 79 -15.65 -18.21 13.35
CA ALA A 79 -14.59 -17.61 14.15
C ALA A 79 -13.25 -17.51 13.40
N GLN A 80 -12.86 -18.56 12.66
CA GLN A 80 -11.62 -18.55 11.88
C GLN A 80 -11.69 -17.55 10.73
N THR A 81 -12.81 -17.50 10.01
CA THR A 81 -13.07 -16.52 8.96
C THR A 81 -13.06 -15.10 9.52
N ALA A 82 -13.75 -14.85 10.64
CA ALA A 82 -13.76 -13.54 11.30
C ALA A 82 -12.34 -13.08 11.65
N LYS A 83 -11.51 -13.94 12.24
CA LYS A 83 -10.10 -13.64 12.53
C LYS A 83 -9.34 -13.22 11.26
N GLN A 84 -9.52 -13.94 10.15
CA GLN A 84 -8.86 -13.63 8.89
C GLN A 84 -9.30 -12.29 8.31
N VAL A 85 -10.60 -12.02 8.32
CA VAL A 85 -11.19 -10.76 7.83
C VAL A 85 -10.73 -9.58 8.66
N ILE A 86 -10.74 -9.70 10.00
CA ILE A 86 -10.24 -8.67 10.91
C ILE A 86 -8.78 -8.34 10.59
N LEU A 87 -7.92 -9.36 10.49
CA LEU A 87 -6.51 -9.16 10.14
C LEU A 87 -6.34 -8.52 8.76
N GLN A 88 -7.18 -8.87 7.80
CA GLN A 88 -7.16 -8.26 6.48
C GLN A 88 -7.56 -6.78 6.53
N LYS A 89 -8.66 -6.45 7.22
CA LYS A 89 -9.12 -5.06 7.37
C LYS A 89 -8.12 -4.17 8.08
N ILE A 90 -7.48 -4.69 9.12
CA ILE A 90 -6.37 -4.01 9.81
C ILE A 90 -5.27 -3.64 8.81
N ARG A 91 -4.81 -4.61 8.00
CA ARG A 91 -3.75 -4.38 7.01
C ARG A 91 -4.17 -3.39 5.92
N GLU A 92 -5.42 -3.44 5.46
CA GLU A 92 -5.96 -2.51 4.47
C GLU A 92 -5.95 -1.07 5.00
N ALA A 93 -6.40 -0.86 6.24
CA ALA A 93 -6.43 0.45 6.87
C ALA A 93 -5.03 1.00 7.17
N GLU A 94 -4.12 0.15 7.64
CA GLU A 94 -2.71 0.49 7.82
C GLU A 94 -2.10 0.97 6.49
N LYS A 95 -2.27 0.20 5.40
CA LYS A 95 -1.76 0.58 4.08
C LYS A 95 -2.33 1.91 3.60
N LYS A 96 -3.62 2.15 3.82
CA LYS A 96 -4.28 3.41 3.44
C LYS A 96 -3.73 4.62 4.20
N THR A 97 -3.50 4.45 5.50
CA THR A 97 -2.91 5.49 6.35
C THR A 97 -1.47 5.77 5.96
N VAL A 98 -0.66 4.75 5.70
CA VAL A 98 0.74 4.95 5.30
C VAL A 98 0.81 5.58 3.91
N ALA A 99 -0.02 5.15 2.96
CA ALA A 99 -0.05 5.72 1.62
C ALA A 99 -0.41 7.22 1.62
N SER A 100 -1.33 7.67 2.48
CA SER A 100 -1.68 9.09 2.57
C SER A 100 -0.50 9.96 3.04
N HIS A 101 0.37 9.43 3.91
CA HIS A 101 1.60 10.13 4.30
C HIS A 101 2.56 10.34 3.10
N TYR A 102 2.74 9.31 2.27
CA TYR A 102 3.61 9.40 1.09
C TYR A 102 3.03 10.22 -0.06
N LEU A 103 1.73 10.52 -0.04
CA LEU A 103 1.08 11.35 -1.07
C LEU A 103 1.70 12.76 -1.15
N SER A 104 2.08 13.32 0.00
CA SER A 104 2.78 14.61 0.08
C SER A 104 4.24 14.56 -0.42
N GLN A 105 4.82 13.35 -0.47
CA GLN A 105 6.21 13.10 -0.86
C GLN A 105 6.33 12.61 -2.30
N VAL A 106 5.23 12.59 -3.07
CA VAL A 106 5.25 12.24 -4.49
C VAL A 106 6.17 13.20 -5.23
N GLY A 107 7.10 12.63 -5.99
CA GLY A 107 8.13 13.37 -6.70
C GLY A 107 9.45 13.54 -5.95
N THR A 108 9.62 12.89 -4.79
CA THR A 108 10.88 12.90 -4.03
C THR A 108 11.68 11.60 -4.21
N LEU A 109 12.94 11.63 -3.76
CA LEU A 109 13.79 10.45 -3.68
C LEU A 109 13.55 9.68 -2.39
N VAL A 110 13.45 8.37 -2.51
CA VAL A 110 13.32 7.46 -1.37
C VAL A 110 14.38 6.38 -1.48
N LYS A 111 15.12 6.16 -0.39
CA LYS A 111 16.02 5.02 -0.28
C LYS A 111 15.21 3.82 0.21
N GLY A 112 15.34 2.69 -0.46
CA GLY A 112 14.65 1.48 -0.07
C GLY A 112 15.50 0.23 -0.31
N ARG A 113 15.09 -0.87 0.34
CA ARG A 113 15.72 -2.18 0.24
C ARG A 113 14.82 -3.15 -0.49
N ILE A 114 15.35 -3.87 -1.47
CA ILE A 114 14.59 -4.89 -2.19
C ILE A 114 14.30 -6.04 -1.23
N ILE A 115 13.03 -6.30 -0.95
CA ILE A 115 12.58 -7.43 -0.12
C ILE A 115 12.27 -8.66 -0.98
N ARG A 116 11.81 -8.44 -2.20
CA ARG A 116 11.39 -9.50 -3.11
C ARG A 116 11.57 -9.06 -4.55
N TYR A 117 12.00 -9.98 -5.40
CA TYR A 117 12.05 -9.81 -6.84
C TYR A 117 11.55 -11.10 -7.50
N ASP A 118 10.54 -10.97 -8.35
CA ASP A 118 9.91 -12.10 -9.04
C ASP A 118 10.32 -12.19 -10.54
N GLY A 119 11.23 -11.33 -10.99
CA GLY A 119 11.67 -11.23 -12.38
C GLY A 119 10.86 -10.24 -13.23
N TYR A 120 9.69 -9.81 -12.76
CA TYR A 120 8.86 -8.81 -13.42
C TYR A 120 8.80 -7.52 -12.60
N SER A 121 8.52 -7.64 -11.30
CA SER A 121 8.41 -6.54 -10.36
C SER A 121 9.34 -6.75 -9.16
N ALA A 122 9.89 -5.65 -8.65
CA ALA A 122 10.57 -5.64 -7.35
C ALA A 122 9.64 -5.04 -6.30
N SER A 123 9.54 -5.68 -5.15
CA SER A 123 8.97 -5.10 -3.95
C SER A 123 10.11 -4.50 -3.12
N ILE A 124 9.99 -3.21 -2.81
CA ILE A 124 11.03 -2.43 -2.13
C ILE A 124 10.45 -1.94 -0.81
N ASP A 125 11.10 -2.28 0.28
CA ASP A 125 10.83 -1.71 1.59
C ASP A 125 11.40 -0.28 1.66
N ILE A 126 10.52 0.70 1.87
CA ILE A 126 10.85 2.12 2.02
C ILE A 126 10.72 2.60 3.47
N GLY A 127 10.76 1.66 4.43
CA GLY A 127 10.72 1.88 5.87
C GLY A 127 9.34 1.57 6.45
N LYS A 128 8.36 2.45 6.23
CA LYS A 128 7.00 2.29 6.79
C LYS A 128 6.02 1.57 5.86
N ALA A 129 6.38 1.44 4.58
CA ALA A 129 5.55 0.80 3.56
C ALA A 129 6.40 -0.01 2.59
N GLU A 130 5.71 -0.88 1.85
CA GLU A 130 6.24 -1.56 0.69
C GLU A 130 5.84 -0.79 -0.57
N ALA A 131 6.85 -0.43 -1.37
CA ALA A 131 6.67 0.13 -2.70
C ALA A 131 6.89 -0.95 -3.77
N ILE A 132 6.29 -0.75 -4.93
CA ILE A 132 6.44 -1.63 -6.08
C ILE A 132 7.25 -0.89 -7.15
N LEU A 133 8.30 -1.54 -7.63
CA LEU A 133 9.07 -1.14 -8.79
C LEU A 133 8.66 -2.04 -9.97
N PRO A 134 7.71 -1.59 -10.82
CA PRO A 134 7.22 -2.37 -11.94
C PRO A 134 8.26 -2.45 -13.07
N LYS A 135 8.12 -3.42 -13.98
CA LYS A 135 9.11 -3.71 -15.03
C LYS A 135 9.43 -2.49 -15.91
N GLU A 136 8.41 -1.70 -16.20
CA GLU A 136 8.49 -0.53 -17.06
C GLU A 136 9.32 0.60 -16.43
N GLU A 137 9.42 0.61 -15.10
CA GLU A 137 10.15 1.61 -14.32
C GLU A 137 11.54 1.11 -13.85
N GLN A 138 11.93 -0.09 -14.29
CA GLN A 138 13.25 -0.67 -14.04
C GLN A 138 14.25 -0.26 -15.13
N MET A 139 15.52 -0.11 -14.76
CA MET A 139 16.62 -0.08 -15.74
C MET A 139 16.89 -1.47 -16.32
N ASN A 140 16.95 -1.59 -17.65
CA ASN A 140 17.16 -2.87 -18.34
C ASN A 140 18.50 -3.53 -17.99
N ASN A 141 19.57 -2.75 -17.84
CA ASN A 141 20.92 -3.26 -17.62
C ASN A 141 21.28 -3.42 -16.12
N TYR A 142 20.33 -3.20 -15.21
CA TYR A 142 20.55 -3.32 -13.77
C TYR A 142 20.00 -4.65 -13.24
N LYS A 143 20.82 -5.39 -12.49
CA LYS A 143 20.39 -6.64 -11.85
C LYS A 143 19.85 -6.34 -10.46
N TYR A 144 18.53 -6.42 -10.30
CA TYR A 144 17.87 -6.29 -9.00
C TYR A 144 18.06 -7.58 -8.19
N GLN A 145 18.73 -7.50 -7.04
CA GLN A 145 18.86 -8.64 -6.11
C GLN A 145 18.13 -8.35 -4.80
N VAL A 146 17.62 -9.41 -4.18
CA VAL A 146 17.01 -9.30 -2.85
C VAL A 146 18.06 -8.85 -1.85
N ASN A 147 17.69 -7.95 -0.95
CA ASN A 147 18.50 -7.26 0.04
C ASN A 147 19.35 -6.09 -0.45
N ASP A 148 19.38 -5.82 -1.75
CA ASP A 148 20.05 -4.61 -2.25
C ASP A 148 19.32 -3.35 -1.82
N SER A 149 20.10 -2.32 -1.48
CA SER A 149 19.57 -0.99 -1.22
C SER A 149 19.77 -0.10 -2.44
N LEU A 150 18.71 0.56 -2.88
CA LEU A 150 18.74 1.50 -4.00
C LEU A 150 17.97 2.77 -3.67
N ILE A 151 18.32 3.84 -4.38
CA ILE A 151 17.57 5.09 -4.36
C ILE A 151 16.63 5.07 -5.54
N VAL A 152 15.34 5.26 -5.27
CA VAL A 152 14.28 5.27 -6.26
C VAL A 152 13.50 6.59 -6.17
N TYR A 153 12.91 6.96 -7.29
CA TYR A 153 12.03 8.12 -7.40
C TYR A 153 10.61 7.68 -7.09
N LEU A 154 9.95 8.34 -6.13
CA LEU A 154 8.55 8.07 -5.82
C LEU A 154 7.68 8.70 -6.91
N LYS A 155 7.25 7.87 -7.88
CA LYS A 155 6.60 8.31 -9.11
C LYS A 155 5.17 8.76 -8.85
N GLU A 156 4.38 7.85 -8.28
CA GLU A 156 2.96 8.07 -8.02
C GLU A 156 2.44 7.05 -6.99
N ILE A 157 1.23 7.31 -6.49
CA ILE A 157 0.47 6.35 -5.69
C ILE A 157 -0.78 6.02 -6.50
N SER A 158 -0.94 4.75 -6.84
CA SER A 158 -2.05 4.24 -7.63
C SER A 158 -2.87 3.25 -6.82
N ASN A 159 -4.15 3.11 -7.12
CA ASN A 159 -5.00 2.13 -6.47
C ASN A 159 -5.11 0.87 -7.32
N ASP A 160 -5.05 -0.28 -6.68
CA ASP A 160 -5.30 -1.56 -7.34
C ASP A 160 -6.78 -1.75 -7.70
N LYS A 161 -7.12 -2.85 -8.38
CA LYS A 161 -8.51 -3.26 -8.69
C LYS A 161 -9.42 -3.34 -7.46
N PHE A 162 -8.83 -3.52 -6.28
CA PHE A 162 -9.52 -3.61 -4.99
C PHE A 162 -9.44 -2.32 -4.16
N ASP A 163 -9.14 -1.18 -4.80
CA ASP A 163 -8.96 0.14 -4.15
C ASP A 163 -7.86 0.20 -3.08
N ASN A 164 -6.95 -0.78 -3.09
CA ASN A 164 -5.80 -0.80 -2.22
C ASN A 164 -4.71 0.11 -2.77
N PRO A 165 -4.21 1.09 -2.00
CA PRO A 165 -3.17 1.98 -2.49
C PRO A 165 -1.85 1.23 -2.63
N ARG A 166 -1.16 1.51 -3.74
CA ARG A 166 0.13 0.98 -4.12
C ARG A 166 1.06 2.14 -4.43
N ILE A 167 2.18 2.17 -3.72
CA ILE A 167 3.23 3.16 -3.95
C ILE A 167 4.06 2.67 -5.12
N ILE A 168 4.08 3.41 -6.22
CA ILE A 168 4.85 3.08 -7.42
C ILE A 168 6.13 3.91 -7.38
N VAL A 169 7.26 3.21 -7.40
CA VAL A 169 8.58 3.82 -7.46
C VAL A 169 9.23 3.52 -8.79
N SER A 170 10.18 4.37 -9.17
CA SER A 170 10.92 4.24 -10.41
C SER A 170 12.41 4.34 -10.20
N HIS A 171 13.14 3.47 -10.87
CA HIS A 171 14.59 3.56 -10.98
C HIS A 171 15.00 4.17 -12.34
N SER A 172 14.12 4.14 -13.34
CA SER A 172 14.40 4.61 -14.70
C SER A 172 13.98 6.06 -14.98
N HIS A 173 13.06 6.64 -14.19
CA HIS A 173 12.46 7.95 -14.48
C HIS A 173 13.50 9.09 -14.56
N PRO A 174 13.39 10.04 -15.52
CA PRO A 174 14.35 11.14 -15.68
C PRO A 174 14.48 12.04 -14.43
N LYS A 175 13.37 12.31 -13.73
CA LYS A 175 13.37 13.11 -12.51
C LYS A 175 14.17 12.50 -11.36
N LEU A 176 14.47 11.19 -11.39
CA LEU A 176 15.40 10.60 -10.43
C LEU A 176 16.76 11.34 -10.48
N ILE A 177 17.27 11.58 -11.69
CA ILE A 177 18.54 12.29 -11.87
C ILE A 177 18.41 13.73 -11.40
N GLU A 178 17.33 14.41 -11.76
CA GLU A 178 17.07 15.80 -11.33
C GLU A 178 17.18 15.96 -9.81
N GLU A 179 16.48 15.11 -9.07
CA GLU A 179 16.46 15.16 -7.61
C GLU A 179 17.80 14.69 -7.01
N LEU A 180 18.53 13.79 -7.67
CA LEU A 180 19.87 13.40 -7.23
C LEU A 180 20.85 14.58 -7.36
N PHE A 181 20.79 15.31 -8.46
CA PHE A 181 21.59 16.52 -8.67
C PHE A 181 21.23 17.63 -7.67
N LYS A 182 19.93 17.86 -7.41
CA LYS A 182 19.48 18.79 -6.36
C LYS A 182 20.04 18.43 -4.99
N ARG A 183 20.19 17.13 -4.69
CA ARG A 183 20.74 16.69 -3.40
C ARG A 183 22.26 16.83 -3.33
N GLU A 184 22.96 16.60 -4.43
CA GLU A 184 24.43 16.55 -4.46
C GLU A 184 25.07 17.93 -4.73
N VAL A 185 24.42 18.78 -5.53
CA VAL A 185 24.95 20.09 -5.97
C VAL A 185 24.23 21.23 -5.24
N PRO A 186 24.89 21.91 -4.29
CA PRO A 186 24.28 22.98 -3.49
C PRO A 186 23.74 24.15 -4.33
N GLU A 187 24.40 24.48 -5.44
CA GLU A 187 24.03 25.56 -6.35
C GLU A 187 22.70 25.31 -7.07
N ILE A 188 22.36 24.03 -7.32
CA ILE A 188 21.05 23.65 -7.85
C ILE A 188 20.00 23.74 -6.73
N ALA A 189 20.34 23.29 -5.51
CA ALA A 189 19.44 23.39 -4.36
C ALA A 189 19.11 24.84 -3.98
N SER A 190 20.07 25.77 -4.10
CA SER A 190 19.89 27.19 -3.84
C SER A 190 19.20 27.96 -4.99
N GLY A 191 18.99 27.30 -6.14
CA GLY A 191 18.44 27.93 -7.34
C GLY A 191 19.40 28.84 -8.11
N ALA A 192 20.70 28.80 -7.80
CA ALA A 192 21.71 29.52 -8.57
C ALA A 192 21.89 28.88 -9.96
N ILE A 193 21.75 27.55 -10.04
CA ILE A 193 21.75 26.78 -11.29
C ILE A 193 20.39 26.12 -11.46
N GLU A 194 19.84 26.20 -12.68
CA GLU A 194 18.58 25.57 -13.06
C GLU A 194 18.82 24.47 -14.10
N ILE A 195 18.22 23.30 -13.89
CA ILE A 195 18.20 22.22 -14.88
C ILE A 195 17.11 22.51 -15.91
N LYS A 196 17.51 22.84 -17.15
CA LYS A 196 16.58 23.17 -18.24
C LYS A 196 15.96 21.95 -18.89
N LYS A 197 16.74 20.88 -19.05
CA LYS A 197 16.26 19.66 -19.71
C LYS A 197 17.11 18.45 -19.32
N ILE A 198 16.46 17.32 -19.15
CA ILE A 198 17.09 16.01 -18.96
C ILE A 198 16.59 15.08 -20.06
N VAL A 199 17.53 14.40 -20.72
CA VAL A 199 17.27 13.28 -21.61
C VAL A 199 18.03 12.09 -21.06
N ARG A 200 17.32 10.98 -20.81
CA ARG A 200 17.89 9.81 -20.12
C ARG A 200 17.55 8.53 -20.87
N GLU A 201 18.58 7.73 -21.10
CA GLU A 201 18.50 6.31 -21.45
C GLU A 201 18.94 5.52 -20.20
N PRO A 202 17.97 5.00 -19.43
CA PRO A 202 18.23 4.45 -18.10
C PRO A 202 19.20 3.26 -18.12
N GLY A 203 20.29 3.36 -17.38
CA GLY A 203 21.34 2.34 -17.33
C GLY A 203 22.39 2.45 -18.44
N GLU A 204 22.30 3.47 -19.32
CA GLU A 204 23.27 3.69 -20.41
C GLU A 204 23.85 5.10 -20.38
N ARG A 205 23.03 6.13 -20.63
CA ARG A 205 23.50 7.51 -20.72
C ARG A 205 22.44 8.52 -20.27
N ALA A 206 22.89 9.66 -19.79
CA ALA A 206 22.03 10.81 -19.54
C ALA A 206 22.70 12.08 -20.09
N LYS A 207 21.92 12.95 -20.71
CA LYS A 207 22.31 14.30 -21.10
C LYS A 207 21.47 15.30 -20.31
N ILE A 208 22.15 16.26 -19.70
CA ILE A 208 21.54 17.26 -18.83
C ILE A 208 21.98 18.63 -19.33
N ALA A 209 21.02 19.52 -19.50
CA ALA A 209 21.26 20.92 -19.82
C ALA A 209 21.02 21.76 -18.57
N VAL A 210 22.05 22.50 -18.14
CA VAL A 210 22.03 23.39 -16.98
C VAL A 210 22.32 24.82 -17.39
N ALA A 211 21.73 25.78 -16.68
CA ALA A 211 21.97 27.21 -16.89
C ALA A 211 22.10 27.90 -15.53
N SER A 212 23.03 28.85 -15.41
CA SER A 212 23.18 29.68 -14.21
C SER A 212 22.32 30.93 -14.32
N SER A 213 21.69 31.33 -13.21
CA SER A 213 21.00 32.62 -13.06
C SER A 213 21.94 33.71 -12.49
N GLN A 214 23.08 33.30 -11.92
CA GLN A 214 24.04 34.19 -11.26
C GLN A 214 25.30 34.40 -12.10
N SER A 215 25.74 35.65 -12.22
CA SER A 215 27.01 35.97 -12.85
C SER A 215 28.18 35.46 -12.01
N GLY A 216 29.13 34.80 -12.66
CA GLY A 216 30.33 34.24 -12.00
C GLY A 216 30.19 32.80 -11.51
N VAL A 217 29.02 32.17 -11.63
CA VAL A 217 28.82 30.74 -11.36
C VAL A 217 28.84 29.98 -12.67
N ASP A 218 29.81 29.06 -12.84
CA ASP A 218 29.84 28.13 -13.98
C ASP A 218 28.91 26.94 -13.71
N PRO A 219 27.80 26.81 -14.47
CA PRO A 219 26.83 25.77 -14.21
C PRO A 219 27.34 24.36 -14.53
N VAL A 220 28.24 24.22 -15.50
CA VAL A 220 28.80 22.91 -15.84
C VAL A 220 29.87 22.54 -14.82
N GLY A 221 30.76 23.48 -14.50
CA GLY A 221 31.82 23.29 -13.51
C GLY A 221 31.31 22.90 -12.12
N ALA A 222 30.18 23.45 -11.69
CA ALA A 222 29.56 23.09 -10.40
C ALA A 222 28.91 21.69 -10.39
N CYS A 223 28.61 21.12 -11.56
CA CYS A 223 27.94 19.82 -11.71
C CYS A 223 28.92 18.65 -11.95
N VAL A 224 30.23 18.92 -12.04
CA VAL A 224 31.30 17.94 -12.34
C VAL A 224 32.10 17.65 -11.09
#